data_AF-A0A0H5Q3A5-F1
#
_entry.id   AF-A0A0H5Q3A5-F1
#
_cell.length_a   1.000
_cell.length_b   1.000
_cell.length_c   1.000
_cell.angle_alpha   90.00
_cell.angle_beta   90.00
_cell.angle_gamma   90.00
#
_symmetry.space_group_name_H-M   'P 1'
#
loop_
_entity.id
_entity.type
_entity.pdbx_description
1 polymer ?
#
loop_
_entity_poly.entity_id
_entity_poly.type
_entity_poly.pdbx_seq_one_letter_code
_entity_poly.pdbx_strand_id
1 'polypeptide(L)'
;MRLYLKRPRSNINAVAEYDVANKSFIVLKGSIISETIAYSEKFRGAKSIEKARVGVIDGTSVIEDVHFKSASTAANFVTGASTNGLTAWKDENGKLLKAILAEMEGNNE
;
A
#
# COMPACT_ATOMS: atom_id res chain seq x y z
N MET A 1 -11.39 -5.43 4.92
CA MET A 1 -10.64 -5.19 6.17
C MET A 1 -9.80 -3.92 6.02
N ARG A 2 -9.52 -3.20 7.11
CA ARG A 2 -8.62 -2.04 7.05
C ARG A 2 -7.18 -2.45 7.32
N LEU A 3 -6.28 -1.88 6.52
CA LEU A 3 -4.85 -2.06 6.60
C LEU A 3 -4.15 -0.70 6.77
N TYR A 4 -3.03 -0.73 7.44
CA TYR A 4 -2.22 0.42 7.78
C TYR A 4 -0.78 0.17 7.34
N LEU A 5 -0.17 1.18 6.73
CA LEU A 5 1.24 1.19 6.40
C LEU A 5 1.86 2.44 7.01
N LYS A 6 2.60 2.23 8.11
CA LYS A 6 3.28 3.28 8.85
C LYS A 6 4.78 3.09 8.76
N ARG A 7 5.52 4.12 8.30
CA ARG A 7 6.99 4.18 8.37
C ARG A 7 7.41 5.50 9.02
N PRO A 8 7.66 5.51 10.34
CA PRO A 8 8.01 6.73 11.08
C PRO A 8 9.26 7.41 10.53
N ARG A 9 10.27 6.64 10.10
CA ARG A 9 11.53 7.17 9.54
C ARG A 9 11.36 7.98 8.25
N SER A 10 10.27 7.77 7.52
CA SER A 10 10.00 8.44 6.24
C SER A 10 8.72 9.26 6.29
N ASN A 11 8.17 9.49 7.50
CA ASN A 11 6.91 10.20 7.73
C ASN A 11 5.71 9.66 6.92
N ILE A 12 5.68 8.35 6.67
CA ILE A 12 4.60 7.70 5.91
C ILE A 12 3.55 7.17 6.88
N ASN A 13 2.29 7.46 6.59
CA ASN A 13 1.13 6.94 7.32
C ASN A 13 -0.05 6.81 6.36
N ALA A 14 -0.20 5.62 5.76
CA ALA A 14 -1.29 5.34 4.82
C ALA A 14 -2.29 4.34 5.40
N VAL A 15 -3.55 4.52 5.02
CA VAL A 15 -4.65 3.61 5.32
C VAL A 15 -5.16 3.05 3.99
N ALA A 16 -5.38 1.74 3.95
CA ALA A 16 -5.97 1.08 2.81
C ALA A 16 -7.10 0.15 3.25
N GLU A 17 -8.11 0.01 2.40
CA GLU A 17 -9.10 -1.05 2.53
C GLU A 17 -8.71 -2.22 1.62
N TYR A 18 -8.71 -3.41 2.19
CA TYR A 18 -8.49 -4.65 1.48
C TYR A 18 -9.78 -5.46 1.41
N ASP A 19 -10.25 -5.68 0.19
CA ASP A 19 -11.35 -6.58 -0.12
C ASP A 19 -10.78 -7.99 -0.34
N VAL A 20 -11.11 -8.89 0.58
CA VAL A 20 -10.62 -10.27 0.56
C VAL A 20 -11.26 -11.07 -0.58
N ALA A 21 -12.53 -10.81 -0.89
CA ALA A 21 -13.28 -11.54 -1.92
C ALA A 21 -12.77 -11.19 -3.32
N ASN A 22 -12.55 -9.90 -3.58
CA ASN A 22 -12.08 -9.38 -4.87
C ASN A 22 -10.55 -9.30 -4.97
N LYS A 23 -9.85 -9.57 -3.86
CA LYS A 23 -8.40 -9.38 -3.72
C LYS A 23 -7.95 -7.98 -4.18
N SER A 24 -8.77 -6.97 -3.90
CA SER A 24 -8.54 -5.58 -4.32
C SER A 24 -8.16 -4.71 -3.12
N PHE A 25 -7.38 -3.67 -3.39
CA PHE A 25 -6.85 -2.73 -2.40
C PHE A 25 -7.27 -1.33 -2.78
N ILE A 26 -7.69 -0.53 -1.81
CA ILE A 26 -8.09 0.86 -2.01
C ILE A 26 -7.30 1.69 -1.02
N VAL A 27 -6.33 2.49 -1.48
CA VAL A 27 -5.64 3.45 -0.60
C VAL A 27 -6.57 4.64 -0.40
N LEU A 28 -6.93 4.92 0.84
CA LEU A 28 -7.92 5.93 1.16
C LEU A 28 -7.34 7.34 1.10
N LYS A 29 -8.19 8.30 0.71
CA LYS A 29 -7.90 9.73 0.83
C LYS A 29 -7.51 10.12 2.26
N GLY A 30 -6.62 11.09 2.39
CA GLY A 30 -6.00 11.50 3.65
C GLY A 30 -4.79 10.63 4.05
N SER A 31 -4.45 9.59 3.30
CA SER A 31 -3.21 8.83 3.50
C SER A 31 -1.99 9.70 3.20
N ILE A 32 -0.96 9.58 4.05
CA ILE A 32 0.34 10.23 3.88
C ILE A 32 1.33 9.25 3.27
N ILE A 33 1.87 9.61 2.12
CA ILE A 33 2.79 8.79 1.31
C ILE A 33 4.18 9.43 1.23
N SER A 34 5.15 8.68 0.74
CA SER A 34 6.50 9.19 0.48
C SER A 34 6.46 10.31 -0.55
N GLU A 35 7.15 11.42 -0.29
CA GLU A 35 7.28 12.52 -1.23
C GLU A 35 7.98 12.06 -2.52
N THR A 36 9.05 11.28 -2.37
CA THR A 36 9.89 10.86 -3.49
C THR A 36 9.58 9.44 -3.93
N ILE A 37 9.80 9.20 -5.22
CA ILE A 37 9.83 7.86 -5.82
C ILE A 37 11.30 7.52 -6.07
N ALA A 38 11.73 6.34 -5.62
CA ALA A 38 13.07 5.85 -5.88
C ALA A 38 13.16 5.40 -7.35
N TYR A 39 14.11 5.92 -8.13
CA TYR A 39 14.38 5.43 -9.48
C TYR A 39 15.64 4.56 -9.43
N SER A 40 15.44 3.26 -9.54
CA SER A 40 16.50 2.25 -9.49
C SER A 40 16.23 1.21 -10.56
N GLU A 41 17.28 0.68 -11.19
CA GLU A 41 17.17 -0.41 -12.18
C GLU A 41 16.43 -1.64 -11.62
N LYS A 42 16.48 -1.82 -10.29
CA LYS A 42 15.78 -2.91 -9.58
C LYS A 42 14.30 -2.61 -9.31
N PHE A 43 13.87 -1.35 -9.40
CA PHE A 43 12.49 -0.93 -9.20
C PHE A 43 11.82 -0.52 -10.50
N ARG A 44 11.43 -1.53 -11.29
CA ARG A 44 10.70 -1.34 -12.55
C ARG A 44 9.32 -0.68 -12.38
N GLY A 45 8.80 -0.63 -11.15
CA GLY A 45 7.50 -0.05 -10.82
C GLY A 45 7.49 1.48 -10.74
N ALA A 46 8.64 2.17 -10.74
CA ALA A 46 8.73 3.61 -10.52
C ALA A 46 7.80 4.43 -11.45
N LYS A 47 7.86 4.18 -12.76
CA LYS A 47 7.02 4.87 -13.76
C LYS A 47 5.52 4.61 -13.58
N SER A 48 5.14 3.40 -13.15
CA SER A 48 3.74 3.08 -12.89
C SER A 48 3.22 3.80 -11.66
N ILE A 49 4.05 3.92 -10.61
CA ILE A 49 3.70 4.67 -9.41
C ILE A 49 3.61 6.16 -9.68
N GLU A 50 4.54 6.71 -10.46
CA GLU A 50 4.50 8.10 -10.90
C GLU A 50 3.18 8.42 -11.58
N LYS A 51 2.79 7.61 -12.58
CA LYS A 51 1.48 7.74 -13.25
C LYS A 51 0.29 7.58 -12.30
N ALA A 52 0.38 6.64 -11.36
CA ALA A 52 -0.69 6.41 -10.40
C ALA A 52 -0.86 7.57 -9.41
N ARG A 53 0.15 8.43 -9.22
CA ARG A 53 0.08 9.61 -8.36
C ARG A 53 -0.45 10.85 -9.09
N VAL A 54 -0.35 10.91 -10.41
CA VAL A 54 -0.81 12.06 -11.19
C VAL A 54 -2.30 12.31 -10.94
N GLY A 55 -2.64 13.50 -10.45
CA GLY A 55 -4.03 13.92 -10.24
C GLY A 55 -4.68 13.42 -8.95
N VAL A 56 -4.04 12.51 -8.20
CA VAL A 56 -4.63 11.89 -7.01
C VAL A 56 -3.89 12.21 -5.70
N ILE A 57 -2.83 13.02 -5.78
CA ILE A 57 -2.06 13.49 -4.62
C ILE A 57 -1.90 15.01 -4.64
N ASP A 58 -1.81 15.59 -3.44
CA ASP A 58 -1.37 16.96 -3.19
C ASP A 58 -0.16 16.91 -2.25
N GLY A 59 1.04 17.09 -2.81
CA GLY A 59 2.30 16.87 -2.10
C GLY A 59 2.47 15.41 -1.64
N THR A 60 2.42 15.18 -0.32
CA THR A 60 2.50 13.85 0.30
C THR A 60 1.13 13.29 0.70
N SER A 61 0.05 14.03 0.47
CA SER A 61 -1.30 13.64 0.87
C SER A 61 -2.08 13.08 -0.31
N VAL A 62 -2.75 11.95 -0.11
CA VAL A 62 -3.67 11.37 -1.09
C VAL A 62 -5.01 12.13 -1.02
N ILE A 63 -5.50 12.66 -2.15
CA ILE A 63 -6.72 13.48 -2.20
C ILE A 63 -7.97 12.71 -2.65
N GLU A 64 -7.81 11.54 -3.26
CA GLU A 64 -8.90 10.66 -3.68
C GLU A 64 -8.56 9.18 -3.44
N ASP A 65 -9.57 8.32 -3.41
CA ASP A 65 -9.37 6.89 -3.15
C ASP A 65 -8.76 6.19 -4.38
N VAL A 66 -7.63 5.51 -4.19
CA VAL A 66 -6.85 4.93 -5.30
C VAL A 66 -6.93 3.41 -5.27
N HIS A 67 -7.44 2.83 -6.36
CA HIS A 67 -7.67 1.39 -6.48
C HIS A 67 -6.47 0.64 -7.05
N PHE A 68 -6.11 -0.47 -6.41
CA PHE A 68 -5.02 -1.36 -6.79
C PHE A 68 -5.48 -2.81 -6.80
N LYS A 69 -4.94 -3.60 -7.74
CA LYS A 69 -5.19 -5.05 -7.85
C LYS A 69 -4.20 -5.89 -7.03
N SER A 70 -3.26 -5.28 -6.32
CA SER A 70 -2.28 -6.01 -5.52
C SER A 70 -1.76 -5.21 -4.33
N ALA A 71 -1.42 -5.95 -3.26
CA ALA A 71 -0.84 -5.39 -2.03
C ALA A 71 0.47 -4.66 -2.30
N SER A 72 1.31 -5.21 -3.17
CA SER A 72 2.64 -4.67 -3.49
C SER A 72 2.54 -3.38 -4.31
N THR A 73 1.62 -3.30 -5.28
CA THR A 73 1.42 -2.05 -6.02
C THR A 73 0.91 -0.94 -5.11
N ALA A 74 -0.04 -1.24 -4.23
CA ALA A 74 -0.51 -0.28 -3.22
C ALA A 74 0.63 0.14 -2.27
N ALA A 75 1.45 -0.80 -1.81
CA ALA A 75 2.57 -0.48 -0.93
C ALA A 75 3.63 0.38 -1.63
N ASN A 76 3.95 0.08 -2.89
CA ASN A 76 4.88 0.85 -3.71
C ASN A 76 4.36 2.27 -3.98
N PHE A 77 3.05 2.43 -4.18
CA PHE A 77 2.42 3.73 -4.31
C PHE A 77 2.63 4.58 -3.07
N VAL A 78 2.43 3.98 -1.90
CA VAL A 78 2.61 4.65 -0.60
C VAL A 78 4.09 4.95 -0.31
N THR A 79 4.99 4.01 -0.56
CA THR A 79 6.39 4.15 -0.13
C THR A 79 7.31 4.76 -1.18
N GLY A 80 6.84 4.88 -2.43
CA GLY A 80 7.65 5.34 -3.55
C GLY A 80 8.78 4.38 -3.92
N ALA A 81 8.85 3.19 -3.34
CA ALA A 81 9.97 2.25 -3.53
C ALA A 81 9.50 0.81 -3.55
N SER A 82 10.33 -0.09 -4.07
CA SER A 82 10.05 -1.52 -4.09
C SER A 82 9.79 -2.04 -2.66
N THR A 83 8.55 -2.41 -2.40
CA THR A 83 8.05 -2.79 -1.08
C THR A 83 7.21 -4.05 -1.21
N ASN A 84 7.51 -5.03 -0.36
CA ASN A 84 6.69 -6.22 -0.23
C ASN A 84 5.39 -5.87 0.51
N GLY A 85 4.26 -5.84 -0.21
CA GLY A 85 2.97 -5.48 0.36
C GLY A 85 2.51 -6.41 1.48
N LEU A 86 2.84 -7.70 1.41
CA LEU A 86 2.41 -8.69 2.40
C LEU A 86 3.03 -8.46 3.78
N THR A 87 4.21 -7.82 3.84
CA THR A 87 4.90 -7.51 5.10
C THR A 87 4.83 -6.02 5.46
N ALA A 88 4.47 -5.15 4.53
CA ALA A 88 4.32 -3.72 4.76
C ALA A 88 2.96 -3.35 5.34
N TRP A 89 1.89 -3.98 4.84
CA TRP A 89 0.54 -3.76 5.33
C TRP A 89 0.28 -4.54 6.60
N LYS A 90 -0.35 -3.86 7.56
CA LYS A 90 -0.75 -4.44 8.85
C LYS A 90 -2.20 -4.14 9.16
N ASP A 91 -2.89 -4.99 9.90
CA ASP A 91 -4.21 -4.63 10.43
C ASP A 91 -4.10 -3.62 11.59
N GLU A 92 -5.25 -3.30 12.19
CA GLU A 92 -5.33 -2.44 13.37
C GLU A 92 -4.56 -2.99 14.59
N ASN A 93 -4.42 -4.32 14.69
CA ASN A 93 -3.68 -4.99 15.75
C ASN A 93 -2.17 -5.06 15.47
N GLY A 94 -1.71 -4.51 14.34
CA GLY A 94 -0.30 -4.54 13.93
C GLY A 94 0.16 -5.86 13.32
N LYS A 95 -0.76 -6.78 13.05
CA LYS A 95 -0.54 -8.09 12.43
C LYS A 95 -0.30 -7.95 10.93
N LEU A 96 0.69 -8.65 10.41
CA LEU A 96 1.08 -8.58 8.99
C LEU A 96 0.00 -9.16 8.08
N LEU A 97 -0.26 -8.52 6.94
CA LEU A 97 -1.17 -9.04 5.92
C LEU A 97 -0.82 -10.48 5.50
N LYS A 98 0.47 -10.81 5.40
CA LYS A 98 0.93 -12.18 5.12
C LYS A 98 0.38 -13.20 6.11
N ALA A 99 0.41 -12.88 7.41
CA ALA A 99 -0.06 -13.78 8.46
C ALA A 99 -1.58 -13.93 8.39
N ILE A 100 -2.29 -12.80 8.25
CA ILE A 100 -3.75 -12.77 8.12
C ILE A 100 -4.23 -13.65 6.95
N LEU A 101 -3.59 -13.52 5.79
CA LEU A 101 -3.91 -14.35 4.61
C LEU A 101 -3.60 -15.83 4.86
N ALA A 102 -2.44 -16.15 5.43
CA ALA A 102 -2.09 -17.55 5.72
C ALA A 102 -3.06 -18.21 6.70
N GLU A 103 -3.54 -17.48 7.70
CA GLU A 103 -4.56 -17.98 8.64
C GLU A 103 -5.92 -18.13 7.98
N MET A 104 -6.30 -17.22 7.07
CA MET A 104 -7.54 -17.36 6.30
C MET A 104 -7.51 -18.56 5.35
N GLU A 105 -6.35 -18.87 4.78
CA GLU A 105 -6.16 -20.02 3.88
C GLU A 105 -6.07 -21.35 4.66
N GLY A 106 -5.37 -21.38 5.79
CA GLY A 106 -5.22 -22.59 6.62
C GLY A 106 -6.44 -22.98 7.46
N ASN A 107 -7.43 -22.09 7.61
CA ASN A 107 -8.70 -22.42 8.27
C ASN A 107 -9.75 -23.01 7.31
N ASN A 108 -9.36 -23.26 6.06
CA ASN A 108 -10.20 -23.84 5.01
C ASN A 108 -9.81 -25.30 4.70
N GLU A 109 -9.06 -25.95 5.62
CA GLU A 109 -8.67 -27.36 5.59
C GLU A 109 -9.39 -28.18 6.67
#